data_AF-A0A4P9WVA0-F1
#
_entry.id   AF-A0A4P9WVA0-F1
#
_cell.length_a   1.000
_cell.length_b   1.000
_cell.length_c   1.000
_cell.angle_alpha   90.00
_cell.angle_beta   90.00
_cell.angle_gamma   90.00
#
_symmetry.space_group_name_H-M   'P 1'
#
loop_
_entity.id
_entity.type
_entity.pdbx_description
1 polymer ?
#
loop_
_entity_poly.entity_id
_entity_poly.type
_entity_poly.pdbx_seq_one_letter_code
_entity_poly.pdbx_strand_id
1 'polypeptide(L)' 'KKDLPLVLAAPNETGDTYLVLGTTAKTMSSRRNPFGLAFQLAANQLSAQVKQDTFETCLMQIPAEDLEAFMETLQV' A
#
# COMPACT_ATOMS: atom_id res chain seq x y z
N LYS A 1 9.37 -19.66 -11.94
CA LYS A 1 9.44 -18.55 -10.96
C LYS A 1 8.42 -17.50 -11.37
N LYS A 2 7.60 -17.01 -10.44
CA LYS A 2 6.59 -15.97 -10.69
C LYS A 2 6.95 -14.79 -9.80
N ASP A 3 7.09 -13.62 -10.39
CA ASP A 3 7.30 -12.40 -9.63
C ASP A 3 5.95 -12.00 -9.01
N LEU A 4 5.96 -11.74 -7.70
CA LEU A 4 4.78 -11.29 -6.98
C LEU A 4 4.98 -9.84 -6.52
N PRO A 5 3.89 -9.06 -6.43
CA PRO A 5 3.94 -7.76 -5.78
C PRO A 5 4.37 -7.89 -4.31
N LEU A 6 5.04 -6.87 -3.78
CA LEU A 6 5.53 -6.82 -2.41
C LEU A 6 4.87 -5.66 -1.65
N VAL A 7 4.48 -5.92 -0.41
CA VAL A 7 3.94 -4.93 0.52
C VAL A 7 4.78 -4.96 1.79
N LEU A 8 5.20 -3.79 2.26
CA LEU A 8 5.97 -3.60 3.48
C LEU A 8 5.24 -2.60 4.37
N ALA A 9 5.10 -2.91 5.66
CA ALA A 9 4.59 -2.00 6.67
C ALA A 9 5.68 -1.78 7.73
N ALA A 10 6.03 -0.52 7.98
CA ALA A 10 7.00 -0.14 8.99
C ALA A 10 6.32 0.75 10.05
N PRO A 11 6.46 0.45 11.35
CA PRO A 11 5.91 1.29 12.40
C PRO A 11 6.61 2.64 12.43
N ASN A 12 5.86 3.70 12.68
CA ASN A 12 6.40 5.00 13.02
C ASN A 12 6.54 5.09 14.55
N GLU A 13 7.77 5.14 15.07
CA GLU A 13 8.01 5.10 16.53
C GLU A 13 7.49 6.34 17.28
N THR A 14 7.23 7.45 16.58
CA THR A 14 6.78 8.72 17.19
C THR A 14 5.29 8.99 17.05
N GLY A 15 4.58 8.25 16.19
CA GLY A 15 3.15 8.43 15.99
C GLY A 15 2.49 7.09 15.74
N ASP A 16 1.31 6.87 16.30
CA ASP A 16 0.57 5.59 16.30
C ASP A 16 0.06 5.20 14.89
N THR A 17 1.00 5.01 13.98
CA THR A 17 0.80 4.91 12.54
C THR A 17 1.84 3.97 11.92
N TYR A 18 1.50 3.38 10.79
CA TYR A 18 2.41 2.62 9.94
C TYR A 18 2.62 3.34 8.62
N LEU A 19 3.87 3.35 8.15
CA LEU A 19 4.18 3.64 6.76
C LEU A 19 4.08 2.34 5.95
N VAL A 20 3.17 2.32 4.99
CA VAL A 20 2.94 1.18 4.11
C VAL A 20 3.47 1.49 2.71
N LEU A 21 4.27 0.59 2.15
CA LEU A 21 4.82 0.63 0.79
C LEU A 21 4.36 -0.59 0.00
N GLY A 22 3.68 -0.37 -1.12
CA GLY A 22 3.37 -1.39 -2.12
C GLY A 22 4.21 -1.20 -3.37
N THR A 23 4.86 -2.25 -3.87
CA THR A 23 5.67 -2.21 -5.09
C THR A 23 5.46 -3.44 -5.98
N THR A 24 5.44 -3.23 -7.29
CA THR A 24 5.34 -4.29 -8.30
C THR A 24 6.68 -4.55 -8.97
N ALA A 25 6.99 -5.81 -9.29
CA ALA A 25 8.21 -6.15 -10.03
C ALA A 25 8.24 -5.47 -11.41
N LYS A 26 9.42 -5.00 -11.84
CA LYS A 26 9.65 -4.31 -13.13
C LYS A 26 9.24 -5.13 -14.37
N THR A 27 9.25 -6.46 -14.23
CA THR A 27 8.77 -7.43 -15.24
C THR A 27 7.25 -7.34 -15.47
N MET A 28 6.51 -6.74 -14.53
CA MET A 28 5.07 -6.52 -14.61
C MET A 28 4.70 -5.19 -15.28
N SER A 29 5.66 -4.46 -15.88
CA SER A 29 5.49 -3.13 -16.49
C SER A 29 4.38 -3.01 -17.56
N SER A 30 3.90 -4.11 -18.13
CA SER A 30 2.74 -4.14 -19.04
C SER A 30 1.39 -4.35 -18.34
N ARG A 31 1.37 -4.66 -17.04
CA ARG A 31 0.17 -4.75 -16.20
C ARG A 31 0.13 -3.52 -15.29
N ARG A 32 -0.94 -2.74 -15.40
CA ARG A 32 -1.22 -1.60 -14.50
C ARG A 32 -1.03 -2.03 -13.05
N ASN A 33 -0.29 -1.24 -12.28
CA ASN A 33 -0.04 -1.50 -10.86
C ASN A 33 -1.39 -1.59 -10.10
N PRO A 34 -1.79 -2.76 -9.57
CA PRO A 34 -3.06 -2.90 -8.87
C PRO A 34 -3.08 -2.15 -7.54
N PHE A 35 -1.91 -1.84 -6.97
CA PHE A 35 -1.80 -1.13 -5.70
C PHE A 35 -2.24 0.32 -5.79
N GLY A 36 -2.14 0.97 -6.95
CA GLY A 36 -2.60 2.36 -7.07
C GLY A 36 -4.09 2.50 -6.72
N LEU A 37 -4.93 1.64 -7.29
CA LEU A 37 -6.36 1.61 -6.98
C LEU A 37 -6.65 1.07 -5.57
N ALA A 38 -5.97 0.01 -5.15
CA ALA A 38 -6.20 -0.60 -3.85
C ALA A 38 -5.83 0.35 -2.69
N PHE A 39 -4.70 1.06 -2.78
CA PHE A 39 -4.28 2.04 -1.78
C PHE A 39 -5.21 3.26 -1.78
N GLN A 40 -5.69 3.70 -2.95
CA GLN A 40 -6.68 4.79 -3.04
C GLN A 40 -8.01 4.40 -2.37
N LEU A 41 -8.49 3.17 -2.60
CA LEU A 41 -9.70 2.66 -1.97
C LEU A 41 -9.54 2.55 -0.45
N ALA A 42 -8.42 2.00 0.00
CA ALA A 42 -8.12 1.90 1.42
C ALA A 42 -7.99 3.29 2.08
N ALA A 43 -7.37 4.25 1.42
CA ALA A 43 -7.28 5.63 1.91
C ALA A 43 -8.65 6.29 2.09
N ASN A 44 -9.56 6.07 1.15
CA ASN A 44 -10.92 6.58 1.26
C ASN A 44 -11.70 5.94 2.44
N GLN A 45 -11.39 4.68 2.79
CA GLN A 45 -12.04 3.98 3.90
C GLN A 45 -11.42 4.34 5.26
N LEU A 46 -10.10 4.55 5.31
CA LEU A 46 -9.33 4.68 6.55
C LEU A 46 -8.97 6.14 6.89
N SER A 47 -9.58 7.12 6.22
CA SER A 47 -9.23 8.56 6.35
C SER A 47 -7.72 8.83 6.26
N ALA A 48 -7.00 8.03 5.48
CA ALA A 48 -5.54 8.01 5.40
C ALA A 48 -5.05 8.81 4.18
N GLN A 49 -3.85 9.39 4.28
CA GLN A 49 -3.24 10.10 3.15
C GLN A 49 -2.38 9.15 2.32
N VAL A 50 -2.63 9.10 1.01
CA VAL A 50 -1.82 8.37 0.03
C VAL A 50 -0.94 9.34 -0.72
N LYS A 51 0.35 9.00 -0.82
CA LYS A 51 1.30 9.67 -1.71
C LYS A 51 1.78 8.67 -2.74
N GLN A 52 1.41 8.88 -3.99
CA GLN A 52 1.89 8.06 -5.10
C GLN A 52 3.12 8.74 -5.73
N ASP A 53 4.31 8.18 -5.49
CA ASP A 53 5.58 8.78 -5.95
C ASP A 53 5.98 8.30 -7.35
N THR A 54 5.55 7.10 -7.76
CA THR A 54 5.77 6.55 -9.12
C THR A 54 4.60 5.65 -9.57
N PHE A 55 4.59 5.23 -10.84
CA PHE A 55 3.64 4.23 -11.33
C PHE A 55 3.83 2.84 -10.69
N GLU A 56 5.04 2.52 -10.22
CA GLU A 56 5.41 1.18 -9.72
C GLU A 56 5.33 1.07 -8.19
N THR A 57 5.40 2.18 -7.47
CA THR A 57 5.44 2.22 -6.00
C THR A 57 4.36 3.14 -5.43
N CYS A 58 3.59 2.63 -4.47
CA CYS A 58 2.56 3.36 -3.73
C CYS A 58 2.94 3.41 -2.25
N LEU A 59 2.75 4.57 -1.63
CA LEU A 59 3.04 4.82 -0.22
C LEU A 59 1.80 5.39 0.47
N MET A 60 1.51 4.93 1.68
CA MET A 60 0.49 5.54 2.53
C MET A 60 0.86 5.47 4.00
N GLN A 61 0.33 6.40 4.77
CA GLN A 61 0.43 6.37 6.23
C GLN A 61 -0.95 6.04 6.79
N ILE A 62 -1.04 4.98 7.59
CA ILE A 62 -2.29 4.53 8.21
C ILE A 62 -2.17 4.51 9.74
N PRO A 63 -3.25 4.77 10.48
CA PRO A 63 -3.31 4.53 11.92
C PRO A 63 -2.99 3.07 12.26
N ALA A 64 -2.42 2.82 13.44
CA ALA A 64 -2.08 1.46 13.87
C ALA A 64 -3.31 0.55 14.01
N GLU A 65 -4.43 1.11 14.47
CA GLU A 65 -5.73 0.42 14.60
C GLU A 65 -6.32 -0.05 13.25
N ASP A 66 -5.93 0.62 12.16
CA ASP A 66 -6.46 0.38 10.82
C ASP A 66 -5.60 -0.59 9.99
N LEU A 67 -4.45 -1.05 10.51
CA LEU A 67 -3.52 -1.91 9.78
C LEU A 67 -4.16 -3.25 9.38
N GLU A 68 -4.96 -3.85 10.26
CA GLU A 68 -5.62 -5.13 9.98
C GLU A 68 -6.67 -4.97 8.88
N ALA A 69 -7.53 -3.96 8.99
CA ALA A 69 -8.55 -3.63 7.97
C ALA A 69 -7.92 -3.30 6.60
N PHE A 70 -6.77 -2.61 6.61
CA PHE A 70 -5.99 -2.36 5.40
C PHE A 70 -5.54 -3.67 4.73
N MET A 71 -4.96 -4.59 5.51
CA MET A 71 -4.44 -5.87 5.01
C MET A 71 -5.55 -6.77 4.45
N GLU A 72 -6.76 -6.73 5.02
CA GLU A 72 -7.93 -7.44 4.49
C GLU A 72 -8.39 -6.86 3.15
N THR A 73 -8.44 -5.52 3.05
CA THR A 73 -8.83 -4.81 1.82
C THR A 73 -7.88 -5.10 0.66
N LEU A 74 -6.62 -5.38 0.96
CA LEU A 74 -5.57 -5.65 -0.03
C LEU A 74 -5.57 -7.09 -0.59
N GLN A 75 -6.30 -8.02 0.03
CA GLN A 75 -6.35 -9.43 -0.40
C GLN A 75 -7.26 -9.68 -1.61
N VAL A 76 -7.92 -8.64 -2.13
CA VAL A 76 -8.94 -8.72 -3.21
C VAL A 76 -8.34 -8.57 -4.60
#